data_AF-A0A9W6BLY5-F1
#
_entry.id   AF-A0A9W6BLY5-F1
#
_cell.length_a   1.000
_cell.length_b   1.000
_cell.length_c   1.000
_cell.angle_alpha   90.00
_cell.angle_beta   90.00
_cell.angle_gamma   90.00
#
_symmetry.space_group_name_H-M   'P 1'
#
loop_
_entity.id
_entity.type
_entity.pdbx_description
1 polymer ?
#
loop_
_entity_poly.entity_id
_entity_poly.type
_entity_poly.pdbx_seq_one_letter_code
_entity_poly.pdbx_strand_id
1 'polypeptide(L)'
;MGPSAAGSGPTAAAPSKRDPDAAVALLHAAGDDREALAEAIAEASFLDATPGDHRQKLRAARARLRQLNAAAARADSADRSPHAKSEYSADEFERLTGHYEKLNWRMVSKPGGATVKPDDFYRLYALHMQATQGDNTTERPMWAERGGLDFEGRARWDAWSALRGTDPAKARLRFVKLFHEFGPAALYKDTRAAVLTEPRLADAPAAAAAGGQ
;
A
#
# COMPACT_ATOMS: atom_id res chain seq x y z
N MET A 1 -49.79 -30.30 57.95
CA MET A 1 -49.72 -30.88 56.59
C MET A 1 -50.46 -29.94 55.64
N GLY A 2 -49.79 -29.48 54.59
CA GLY A 2 -50.36 -28.58 53.57
C GLY A 2 -49.37 -27.48 53.18
N PRO A 3 -48.61 -27.60 52.07
CA PRO A 3 -47.45 -26.77 51.78
C PRO A 3 -47.75 -25.58 50.84
N SER A 4 -46.96 -24.52 51.04
CA SER A 4 -46.20 -23.75 50.04
C SER A 4 -46.86 -23.36 48.70
N ALA A 5 -46.96 -22.04 48.46
CA ALA A 5 -46.90 -21.46 47.12
C ALA A 5 -46.15 -20.12 47.18
N ALA A 6 -44.82 -20.19 47.03
CA ALA A 6 -43.99 -19.03 46.74
C ALA A 6 -44.27 -18.59 45.29
N GLY A 7 -44.67 -17.32 45.13
CA GLY A 7 -44.85 -16.69 43.83
C GLY A 7 -43.49 -16.52 43.13
N SER A 8 -43.33 -17.22 42.01
CA SER A 8 -42.21 -17.08 41.09
C SER A 8 -42.25 -15.69 40.42
N GLY A 9 -41.18 -14.91 40.56
CA GLY A 9 -40.93 -13.75 39.71
C GLY A 9 -40.53 -14.18 38.29
N PRO A 10 -40.77 -13.34 37.26
CA PRO A 10 -40.33 -13.65 35.92
C PRO A 10 -38.81 -13.44 35.82
N THR A 11 -38.06 -14.54 35.74
CA THR A 11 -36.65 -14.51 35.37
C THR A 11 -36.56 -14.14 33.89
N ALA A 12 -36.03 -12.95 33.60
CA ALA A 12 -35.66 -12.57 32.24
C ALA A 12 -34.66 -13.60 31.70
N ALA A 13 -35.09 -14.39 30.72
CA ALA A 13 -34.23 -15.34 30.03
C ALA A 13 -33.17 -14.55 29.24
N ALA A 14 -31.91 -14.68 29.64
CA ALA A 14 -30.79 -14.26 28.82
C ALA A 14 -30.85 -15.03 27.48
N PRO A 15 -30.63 -14.37 26.32
CA PRO A 15 -30.72 -15.04 25.04
C PRO A 15 -29.65 -16.13 24.93
N SER A 16 -30.11 -17.35 24.69
CA SER A 16 -29.27 -18.53 24.52
C SER A 16 -28.32 -18.32 23.33
N LYS A 17 -27.01 -18.54 23.53
CA LYS A 17 -25.94 -18.50 22.50
C LYS A 17 -26.08 -19.53 21.35
N ARG A 18 -27.28 -20.09 21.13
CA ARG A 18 -27.60 -21.12 20.13
C ARG A 18 -28.94 -20.87 19.43
N ASP A 19 -29.49 -19.67 19.55
CA ASP A 19 -30.68 -19.30 18.79
C ASP A 19 -30.28 -18.94 17.34
N PRO A 20 -30.81 -19.65 16.33
CA PRO A 20 -30.44 -19.41 14.94
C PRO A 20 -30.92 -18.05 14.42
N ASP A 21 -32.02 -17.50 14.94
CA ASP A 21 -32.53 -16.19 14.54
C ASP A 21 -31.69 -15.06 15.17
N ALA A 22 -31.26 -15.25 16.42
CA ALA A 22 -30.34 -14.31 17.07
C ALA A 22 -28.97 -14.28 16.36
N ALA A 23 -28.45 -15.43 15.94
CA ALA A 23 -27.21 -15.50 15.18
C ALA A 23 -27.33 -14.79 13.81
N VAL A 24 -28.46 -14.96 13.12
CA VAL A 24 -28.75 -14.23 11.87
C VAL A 24 -28.86 -12.72 12.11
N ALA A 25 -29.50 -12.28 13.18
CA ALA A 25 -29.58 -10.88 13.54
C ALA A 25 -28.20 -10.25 13.77
N LEU A 26 -27.26 -10.99 14.39
CA LEU A 26 -25.87 -10.55 14.56
C LEU A 26 -25.15 -10.40 13.21
N LEU A 27 -25.33 -11.34 12.27
CA LEU A 27 -24.78 -11.24 10.92
C LEU A 27 -25.30 -10.01 10.16
N HIS A 28 -26.57 -9.66 10.36
CA HIS A 28 -27.17 -8.47 9.74
C HIS A 28 -26.68 -7.18 10.41
N ALA A 29 -26.57 -7.17 11.74
CA ALA A 29 -26.09 -6.03 12.52
C ALA A 29 -24.63 -5.68 12.22
N ALA A 30 -23.79 -6.68 11.94
CA ALA A 30 -22.40 -6.48 11.55
C ALA A 30 -22.23 -5.69 10.23
N GLY A 31 -23.20 -5.78 9.31
CA GLY A 31 -23.21 -5.00 8.07
C GLY A 31 -21.95 -5.18 7.22
N ASP A 32 -21.21 -4.09 7.02
CA ASP A 32 -19.94 -4.03 6.28
C ASP A 32 -18.69 -3.93 7.17
N ASP A 33 -18.87 -3.99 8.49
CA ASP A 33 -17.74 -4.08 9.41
C ASP A 33 -17.10 -5.47 9.30
N ARG A 34 -15.88 -5.50 8.77
CA ARG A 34 -15.15 -6.73 8.44
C ARG A 34 -14.85 -7.57 9.69
N GLU A 35 -14.55 -6.92 10.81
CA GLU A 35 -14.17 -7.61 12.05
C GLU A 35 -15.41 -8.13 12.76
N ALA A 36 -16.43 -7.28 12.92
CA ALA A 36 -17.71 -7.70 13.50
C ALA A 36 -18.39 -8.80 12.67
N LEU A 37 -18.28 -8.75 11.34
CA LEU A 37 -18.84 -9.79 10.47
C LEU A 37 -18.07 -11.11 10.59
N ALA A 38 -16.76 -11.08 10.77
CA ALA A 38 -15.95 -12.28 10.98
C ALA A 38 -16.30 -12.96 12.32
N GLU A 39 -16.45 -12.18 13.40
CA GLU A 39 -16.87 -12.68 14.71
C GLU A 39 -18.29 -13.26 14.66
N ALA A 40 -19.23 -12.55 14.03
CA ALA A 40 -20.60 -13.03 13.88
C ALA A 40 -20.67 -14.32 13.04
N ILE A 41 -19.83 -14.48 12.01
CA ILE A 41 -19.72 -15.72 11.23
C ILE A 41 -19.15 -16.87 12.06
N ALA A 42 -18.19 -16.60 12.95
CA ALA A 42 -17.63 -17.60 13.84
C ALA A 42 -18.68 -18.09 14.84
N GLU A 43 -19.43 -17.17 15.46
CA GLU A 43 -20.52 -17.47 16.38
C GLU A 43 -21.66 -18.22 15.68
N ALA A 44 -21.97 -17.85 14.43
CA ALA A 44 -23.03 -18.48 13.63
C ALA A 44 -22.61 -19.78 12.92
N SER A 45 -21.39 -20.30 13.16
CA SER A 45 -20.85 -21.49 12.48
C SER A 45 -21.71 -22.75 12.68
N PHE A 46 -22.44 -22.84 13.80
CA PHE A 46 -23.37 -23.95 14.08
C PHE A 46 -24.52 -24.03 13.06
N LEU A 47 -24.85 -22.94 12.36
CA LEU A 47 -25.89 -22.91 11.34
C LEU A 47 -25.56 -23.76 10.10
N ASP A 48 -24.31 -24.23 9.95
CA ASP A 48 -23.94 -25.16 8.86
C ASP A 48 -24.65 -26.51 8.99
N ALA A 49 -24.97 -26.93 10.21
CA ALA A 49 -25.69 -28.17 10.49
C ALA A 49 -27.22 -28.02 10.39
N THR A 50 -27.73 -26.79 10.34
CA THR A 50 -29.17 -26.51 10.26
C THR A 50 -29.63 -26.49 8.80
N PRO A 51 -30.56 -27.36 8.38
CA PRO A 51 -31.14 -27.29 7.04
C PRO A 51 -32.01 -26.03 6.88
N GLY A 52 -31.92 -25.34 5.75
CA GLY A 52 -32.84 -24.25 5.38
C GLY A 52 -32.21 -22.86 5.31
N ASP A 53 -33.06 -21.84 5.52
CA ASP A 53 -32.77 -20.43 5.27
C ASP A 53 -31.61 -19.87 6.11
N HIS A 54 -31.47 -20.30 7.37
CA HIS A 54 -30.37 -19.86 8.24
C HIS A 54 -28.98 -20.21 7.66
N ARG A 55 -28.83 -21.37 7.02
CA ARG A 55 -27.60 -21.76 6.33
C ARG A 55 -27.33 -20.91 5.09
N GLN A 56 -28.39 -20.53 4.36
CA GLN A 56 -28.30 -19.61 3.23
C GLN A 56 -27.76 -18.25 3.70
N LYS A 57 -28.25 -17.75 4.84
CA LYS A 57 -27.80 -16.48 5.45
C LYS A 57 -26.35 -16.53 5.93
N LEU A 58 -25.93 -17.61 6.58
CA LEU A 58 -24.51 -17.81 6.94
C LEU A 58 -23.60 -17.81 5.70
N ARG A 59 -24.02 -18.49 4.62
CA ARG A 59 -23.27 -18.51 3.36
C ARG A 59 -23.20 -17.12 2.70
N ALA A 60 -24.31 -16.37 2.73
CA ALA A 60 -24.35 -15.01 2.23
C ALA A 60 -23.40 -14.09 3.03
N ALA A 61 -23.39 -14.21 4.36
CA ALA A 61 -22.45 -13.48 5.22
C ALA A 61 -20.98 -13.82 4.92
N ARG A 62 -20.64 -15.12 4.78
CA ARG A 62 -19.31 -15.57 4.35
C ARG A 62 -18.92 -15.04 2.96
N ALA A 63 -19.88 -14.98 2.03
CA ALA A 63 -19.64 -14.41 0.72
C ALA A 63 -19.36 -12.89 0.80
N ARG A 64 -20.12 -12.16 1.63
CA ARG A 64 -19.91 -10.73 1.89
C ARG A 64 -18.55 -10.47 2.54
N LEU A 65 -18.16 -11.24 3.57
CA LEU A 65 -16.82 -11.12 4.18
C LEU A 65 -15.71 -11.36 3.15
N ARG A 66 -15.86 -12.36 2.26
CA ARG A 66 -14.91 -12.57 1.15
C ARG A 66 -14.88 -11.39 0.19
N GLN A 67 -16.02 -10.77 -0.13
CA GLN A 67 -16.07 -9.58 -0.98
C GLN A 67 -15.42 -8.38 -0.30
N LEU A 68 -15.64 -8.15 0.99
CA LEU A 68 -15.00 -7.08 1.77
C LEU A 68 -13.48 -7.27 1.82
N ASN A 69 -13.02 -8.49 2.10
CA ASN A 69 -11.60 -8.82 2.07
C ASN A 69 -10.99 -8.64 0.66
N ALA A 70 -11.70 -9.05 -0.39
CA ALA A 70 -11.25 -8.87 -1.76
C ALA A 70 -11.24 -7.39 -2.18
N ALA A 71 -12.19 -6.58 -1.70
CA ALA A 71 -12.23 -5.14 -1.94
C ALA A 71 -11.07 -4.43 -1.23
N ALA A 72 -10.79 -4.79 0.03
CA ALA A 72 -9.62 -4.30 0.76
C ALA A 72 -8.31 -4.67 0.05
N ALA A 73 -8.14 -5.95 -0.31
CA ALA A 73 -6.97 -6.40 -1.06
C ALA A 73 -6.83 -5.74 -2.43
N ARG A 74 -7.95 -5.45 -3.11
CA ARG A 74 -7.95 -4.69 -4.38
C ARG A 74 -7.53 -3.24 -4.17
N ALA A 75 -8.01 -2.58 -3.13
CA ALA A 75 -7.57 -1.23 -2.78
C ALA A 75 -6.07 -1.20 -2.51
N ASP A 76 -5.56 -2.13 -1.68
CA ASP A 76 -4.13 -2.28 -1.42
C ASP A 76 -3.31 -2.56 -2.69
N SER A 77 -3.84 -3.39 -3.60
CA SER A 77 -3.17 -3.72 -4.87
C SER A 77 -3.27 -2.61 -5.93
N ALA A 78 -4.31 -1.78 -5.89
CA ALA A 78 -4.49 -0.66 -6.81
C ALA A 78 -3.50 0.47 -6.51
N ASP A 79 -3.12 0.62 -5.25
CA ASP A 79 -2.06 1.53 -4.83
C ASP A 79 -0.66 0.92 -5.05
N ARG A 80 -0.53 -0.41 -5.04
CA ARG A 80 0.75 -1.10 -5.27
C ARG A 80 1.11 -1.09 -6.76
N SER A 81 2.32 -0.61 -7.08
CA SER A 81 2.80 -0.56 -8.45
C SER A 81 2.82 -1.94 -9.13
N PRO A 82 2.41 -2.05 -10.40
CA PRO A 82 2.48 -3.30 -11.18
C PRO A 82 3.91 -3.77 -11.46
N HIS A 83 4.91 -2.94 -11.14
CA HIS A 83 6.33 -3.22 -11.35
C HIS A 83 7.07 -3.65 -10.08
N ALA A 84 6.37 -3.90 -8.97
CA ALA A 84 6.97 -4.41 -7.75
C ALA A 84 7.63 -5.78 -7.97
N LYS A 85 8.86 -5.96 -7.49
CA LYS A 85 9.66 -7.18 -7.60
C LYS A 85 9.85 -7.79 -6.21
N SER A 86 10.06 -9.11 -6.13
CA SER A 86 10.42 -9.78 -4.87
C SER A 86 11.81 -9.38 -4.37
N GLU A 87 12.71 -9.05 -5.30
CA GLU A 87 14.10 -8.69 -5.05
C GLU A 87 14.53 -7.52 -5.94
N TYR A 88 15.39 -6.66 -5.39
CA TYR A 88 15.92 -5.46 -6.05
C TYR A 88 17.45 -5.49 -6.02
N SER A 89 18.11 -5.11 -7.12
CA SER A 89 19.57 -4.95 -7.15
C SER A 89 19.96 -3.49 -7.28
N ALA A 90 20.97 -3.07 -6.51
CA ALA A 90 21.58 -1.74 -6.61
C ALA A 90 22.26 -1.49 -7.98
N ASP A 91 22.54 -2.53 -8.77
CA ASP A 91 23.14 -2.39 -10.11
C ASP A 91 22.22 -1.68 -11.11
N GLU A 92 20.91 -1.72 -10.87
CA GLU A 92 19.93 -1.00 -11.70
C GLU A 92 19.96 0.52 -11.45
N PHE A 93 20.59 0.97 -10.36
CA PHE A 93 20.56 2.38 -9.92
C PHE A 93 21.02 3.35 -11.02
N GLU A 94 22.23 3.18 -11.55
CA GLU A 94 22.81 4.10 -12.54
C GLU A 94 21.98 4.18 -13.83
N ARG A 95 21.33 3.07 -14.21
CA ARG A 95 20.39 3.08 -15.33
C ARG A 95 19.17 3.93 -14.98
N LEU A 96 18.50 3.60 -13.88
CA LEU A 96 17.22 4.22 -13.52
C LEU A 96 17.34 5.71 -13.20
N THR A 97 18.47 6.16 -12.66
CA THR A 97 18.76 7.59 -12.41
C THR A 97 18.76 8.43 -13.69
N GLY A 98 19.16 7.85 -14.83
CA GLY A 98 19.12 8.54 -16.13
C GLY A 98 17.73 8.73 -16.73
N HIS A 99 16.73 8.01 -16.21
CA HIS A 99 15.36 7.99 -16.74
C HIS A 99 14.29 8.53 -15.79
N TYR A 100 14.48 8.48 -14.46
CA TYR A 100 13.41 8.85 -13.52
C TYR A 100 12.90 10.28 -13.71
N GLU A 101 13.77 11.26 -14.01
CA GLU A 101 13.34 12.65 -14.25
C GLU A 101 12.52 12.81 -15.54
N LYS A 102 12.72 11.92 -16.52
CA LYS A 102 12.06 11.96 -17.83
C LYS A 102 10.70 11.27 -17.83
N LEU A 103 10.29 10.66 -16.73
CA LEU A 103 8.96 10.06 -16.61
C LEU A 103 7.87 11.15 -16.67
N ASN A 104 6.68 10.76 -17.08
CA ASN A 104 5.53 11.67 -17.21
C ASN A 104 4.92 11.98 -15.83
N TRP A 105 5.64 12.69 -14.97
CA TRP A 105 5.19 13.04 -13.62
C TRP A 105 3.93 13.90 -13.62
N ARG A 106 2.96 13.51 -12.78
CA ARG A 106 1.72 14.26 -12.60
C ARG A 106 1.97 15.48 -11.73
N MET A 107 1.62 16.66 -12.21
CA MET A 107 1.67 17.87 -11.39
C MET A 107 0.51 17.87 -10.38
N VAL A 108 0.85 18.01 -9.10
CA VAL A 108 -0.09 18.06 -7.98
C VAL A 108 -0.24 19.51 -7.53
N SER A 109 -1.47 20.02 -7.58
CA SER A 109 -1.80 21.33 -7.04
C SER A 109 -2.02 21.20 -5.52
N LYS A 110 -1.21 21.94 -4.74
CA LYS A 110 -1.32 22.04 -3.29
C LYS A 110 -2.16 23.28 -2.93
N PRO A 111 -2.82 23.30 -1.75
CA PRO A 111 -3.53 24.49 -1.28
C PRO A 111 -2.58 25.69 -1.24
N GLY A 112 -3.04 26.83 -1.77
CA GLY A 112 -2.20 28.01 -1.99
C GLY A 112 -1.72 28.20 -3.43
N GLY A 113 -2.21 27.40 -4.39
CA GLY A 113 -1.93 27.56 -5.83
C GLY A 113 -0.54 27.05 -6.25
N ALA A 114 0.22 26.47 -5.32
CA ALA A 114 1.50 25.87 -5.61
C ALA A 114 1.31 24.58 -6.42
N THR A 115 2.01 24.49 -7.55
CA THR A 115 2.01 23.29 -8.38
C THR A 115 3.36 22.60 -8.22
N VAL A 116 3.37 21.39 -7.64
CA VAL A 116 4.57 20.61 -7.34
C VAL A 116 4.48 19.22 -7.95
N LYS A 117 5.59 18.51 -8.04
CA LYS A 117 5.59 17.09 -8.41
C LYS A 117 5.04 16.24 -7.26
N PRO A 118 4.72 14.95 -7.49
CA PRO A 118 4.30 14.06 -6.43
C PRO A 118 5.43 13.79 -5.45
N ASP A 119 5.09 13.45 -4.20
CA ASP A 119 6.06 13.21 -3.13
C ASP A 119 7.05 12.07 -3.50
N ASP A 120 6.62 11.09 -4.31
CA ASP A 120 7.48 9.99 -4.79
C ASP A 120 8.63 10.47 -5.69
N PHE A 121 8.43 11.52 -6.49
CA PHE A 121 9.52 12.13 -7.27
C PHE A 121 10.60 12.69 -6.34
N TYR A 122 10.18 13.43 -5.30
CA TYR A 122 11.11 14.04 -4.35
C TYR A 122 11.85 12.99 -3.52
N ARG A 123 11.19 11.89 -3.17
CA ARG A 123 11.84 10.74 -2.52
C ARG A 123 12.89 10.08 -3.40
N LEU A 124 12.62 9.88 -4.70
CA LEU A 124 13.60 9.37 -5.65
C LEU A 124 14.80 10.31 -5.78
N TYR A 125 14.54 11.62 -5.93
CA TYR A 125 15.59 12.64 -5.96
C TYR A 125 16.46 12.59 -4.71
N ALA A 126 15.84 12.56 -3.53
CA ALA A 126 16.55 12.49 -2.25
C ALA A 126 17.44 11.25 -2.13
N LEU A 127 16.94 10.07 -2.53
CA LEU A 127 17.71 8.84 -2.53
C LEU A 127 18.89 8.88 -3.51
N HIS A 128 18.68 9.48 -4.68
CA HIS A 128 19.73 9.70 -5.68
C HIS A 128 20.83 10.63 -5.13
N MET A 129 20.45 11.75 -4.52
CA MET A 129 21.39 12.70 -3.91
C MET A 129 22.15 12.06 -2.74
N GLN A 130 21.46 11.32 -1.88
CA GLN A 130 22.11 10.60 -0.77
C GLN A 130 23.08 9.51 -1.27
N ALA A 131 22.77 8.83 -2.37
CA ALA A 131 23.62 7.79 -2.94
C ALA A 131 24.87 8.33 -3.66
N THR A 132 24.84 9.59 -4.12
CA THR A 132 25.91 10.21 -4.93
C THR A 132 26.71 11.25 -4.15
N GLN A 133 26.03 12.16 -3.44
CA GLN A 133 26.62 13.25 -2.66
C GLN A 133 26.68 12.96 -1.16
N GLY A 134 25.88 12.01 -0.67
CA GLY A 134 25.78 11.72 0.76
C GLY A 134 24.85 12.71 1.48
N ASP A 135 25.18 12.99 2.74
CA ASP A 135 24.35 13.83 3.61
C ASP A 135 24.20 15.27 3.10
N ASN A 136 22.98 15.78 3.17
CA ASN A 136 22.70 17.16 2.81
C ASN A 136 23.33 18.15 3.82
N THR A 137 24.24 19.00 3.35
CA THR A 137 24.84 20.10 4.12
C THR A 137 24.41 21.48 3.63
N THR A 138 23.50 21.54 2.65
CA THR A 138 23.03 22.80 2.05
C THR A 138 21.95 23.45 2.91
N GLU A 139 21.77 24.76 2.78
CA GLU A 139 20.69 25.48 3.46
C GLU A 139 19.35 25.28 2.74
N ARG A 140 18.25 25.33 3.51
CA ARG A 140 16.90 25.15 2.96
C ARG A 140 16.55 26.33 2.05
N PRO A 141 16.29 26.12 0.75
CA PRO A 141 15.97 27.21 -0.16
C PRO A 141 14.64 27.85 0.24
N MET A 142 14.62 29.17 0.41
CA MET A 142 13.39 29.88 0.78
C MET A 142 12.73 30.63 -0.38
N TRP A 143 13.51 31.03 -1.37
CA TRP A 143 13.08 31.90 -2.48
C TRP A 143 13.59 31.33 -3.81
N ALA A 144 12.75 31.39 -4.83
CA ALA A 144 13.16 31.00 -6.19
C ALA A 144 14.00 32.14 -6.81
N GLU A 145 14.95 31.79 -7.69
CA GLU A 145 15.82 32.77 -8.38
C GLU A 145 15.04 33.83 -9.17
N ARG A 146 13.84 33.50 -9.65
CA ARG A 146 12.96 34.41 -10.40
C ARG A 146 11.97 35.20 -9.51
N GLY A 147 12.14 35.13 -8.19
CA GLY A 147 11.20 35.66 -7.20
C GLY A 147 10.04 34.71 -6.89
N GLY A 148 9.50 34.81 -5.67
CA GLY A 148 8.44 33.93 -5.15
C GLY A 148 8.93 32.80 -4.25
N LEU A 149 7.98 32.07 -3.63
CA LEU A 149 8.27 30.94 -2.75
C LEU A 149 8.66 29.72 -3.57
N ASP A 150 9.83 29.14 -3.27
CA ASP A 150 10.30 27.92 -3.94
C ASP A 150 9.75 26.65 -3.26
N PHE A 151 8.55 26.22 -3.67
CA PHE A 151 7.97 24.98 -3.15
C PHE A 151 8.68 23.72 -3.64
N GLU A 152 9.21 23.74 -4.87
CA GLU A 152 9.88 22.58 -5.46
C GLU A 152 11.26 22.36 -4.83
N GLY A 153 12.08 23.41 -4.72
CA GLY A 153 13.37 23.33 -4.05
C GLY A 153 13.25 22.99 -2.57
N ARG A 154 12.24 23.54 -1.87
CA ARG A 154 11.95 23.14 -0.48
C ARG A 154 11.61 21.66 -0.38
N ALA A 155 10.74 21.14 -1.25
CA ALA A 155 10.37 19.73 -1.23
C ALA A 155 11.56 18.80 -1.52
N ARG A 156 12.43 19.16 -2.47
CA ARG A 156 13.68 18.43 -2.75
C ARG A 156 14.61 18.42 -1.54
N TRP A 157 14.82 19.60 -0.94
CA TRP A 157 15.68 19.75 0.24
C TRP A 157 15.12 18.99 1.44
N ASP A 158 13.82 19.12 1.72
CA ASP A 158 13.15 18.44 2.84
C ASP A 158 13.27 16.92 2.70
N ALA A 159 13.05 16.39 1.49
CA ALA A 159 13.18 14.96 1.22
C ALA A 159 14.63 14.46 1.37
N TRP A 160 15.62 15.23 0.89
CA TRP A 160 17.04 14.86 1.00
C TRP A 160 17.53 14.93 2.45
N SER A 161 17.19 16.00 3.17
CA SER A 161 17.53 16.17 4.59
C SER A 161 16.91 15.07 5.47
N ALA A 162 15.75 14.54 5.10
CA ALA A 162 15.11 13.44 5.82
C ALA A 162 15.88 12.10 5.72
N LEU A 163 16.81 11.96 4.76
CA LEU A 163 17.61 10.75 4.56
C LEU A 163 19.00 10.82 5.20
N ARG A 164 19.31 11.90 5.91
CA ARG A 164 20.61 12.11 6.57
C ARG A 164 21.01 10.90 7.43
N GLY A 165 22.26 10.47 7.31
CA GLY A 165 22.80 9.28 7.97
C GLY A 165 22.47 7.96 7.28
N THR A 166 21.81 7.98 6.11
CA THR A 166 21.60 6.77 5.31
C THR A 166 22.84 6.45 4.50
N ASP A 167 23.32 5.21 4.63
CA ASP A 167 24.44 4.69 3.84
C ASP A 167 24.17 4.73 2.32
N PRO A 168 25.15 5.11 1.48
CA PRO A 168 24.96 5.24 0.04
C PRO A 168 24.54 3.93 -0.64
N ALA A 169 25.04 2.76 -0.22
CA ALA A 169 24.63 1.48 -0.80
C ALA A 169 23.16 1.17 -0.46
N LYS A 170 22.73 1.48 0.77
CA LYS A 170 21.32 1.37 1.16
C LYS A 170 20.44 2.36 0.40
N ALA A 171 20.92 3.57 0.14
CA ALA A 171 20.20 4.58 -0.64
C ALA A 171 19.96 4.12 -2.09
N ARG A 172 20.97 3.52 -2.75
CA ARG A 172 20.85 2.95 -4.10
C ARG A 172 19.79 1.85 -4.16
N LEU A 173 19.83 0.90 -3.21
CA LEU A 173 18.85 -0.18 -3.15
C LEU A 173 17.42 0.36 -2.92
N ARG A 174 17.28 1.32 -2.01
CA ARG A 174 15.99 1.98 -1.73
C ARG A 174 15.48 2.75 -2.95
N PHE A 175 16.37 3.38 -3.73
CA PHE A 175 16.00 4.07 -4.97
C PHE A 175 15.40 3.08 -5.98
N VAL A 176 16.10 1.97 -6.24
CA VAL A 176 15.63 0.95 -7.18
C VAL A 176 14.28 0.39 -6.72
N LYS A 177 14.16 0.04 -5.43
CA LYS A 177 12.90 -0.41 -4.84
C LYS A 177 11.78 0.60 -5.06
N LEU A 178 12.01 1.87 -4.69
CA LEU A 178 10.99 2.92 -4.81
C LEU A 178 10.58 3.14 -6.27
N PHE A 179 11.53 3.14 -7.22
CA PHE A 179 11.25 3.31 -8.65
C PHE A 179 10.25 2.25 -9.16
N HIS A 180 10.42 1.02 -8.69
CA HIS A 180 9.55 -0.10 -9.01
C HIS A 180 8.21 -0.05 -8.28
N GLU A 181 8.17 0.44 -7.04
CA GLU A 181 6.99 0.35 -6.16
C GLU A 181 6.10 1.60 -6.13
N PHE A 182 6.57 2.77 -6.57
CA PHE A 182 5.79 4.00 -6.42
C PHE A 182 4.46 3.94 -7.18
N GLY A 183 3.42 4.56 -6.62
CA GLY A 183 2.05 4.43 -7.11
C GLY A 183 1.89 4.95 -8.53
N PRO A 184 1.10 4.27 -9.40
CA PRO A 184 0.88 4.73 -10.77
C PRO A 184 0.22 6.11 -10.85
N ALA A 185 -0.51 6.52 -9.79
CA ALA A 185 -1.13 7.84 -9.67
C ALA A 185 -0.12 9.01 -9.68
N ALA A 186 1.17 8.74 -9.45
CA ALA A 186 2.23 9.74 -9.53
C ALA A 186 2.57 10.14 -10.98
N LEU A 187 2.12 9.39 -11.98
CA LEU A 187 2.37 9.69 -13.40
C LEU A 187 1.07 10.03 -14.13
N TYR A 188 1.13 10.92 -15.13
CA TYR A 188 0.05 11.11 -16.10
C TYR A 188 -0.14 9.86 -16.96
N LYS A 189 0.95 9.17 -17.28
CA LYS A 189 0.97 7.91 -18.01
C LYS A 189 2.13 7.06 -17.51
N ASP A 190 1.85 5.81 -17.11
CA ASP A 190 2.90 4.90 -16.69
C ASP A 190 3.69 4.38 -17.90
N THR A 191 4.89 4.94 -18.09
CA THR A 191 5.84 4.54 -19.13
C THR A 191 7.06 3.80 -18.55
N ARG A 192 7.01 3.41 -17.27
CA ARG A 192 8.12 2.72 -16.61
C ARG A 192 8.42 1.37 -17.24
N ALA A 193 7.39 0.65 -17.70
CA ALA A 193 7.54 -0.64 -18.36
C ALA A 193 8.57 -0.60 -19.51
N ALA A 194 8.61 0.49 -20.29
CA ALA A 194 9.58 0.65 -21.36
C ALA A 194 11.02 0.71 -20.82
N VAL A 195 11.25 1.55 -19.81
CA VAL A 195 12.57 1.71 -19.16
C VAL A 195 13.03 0.42 -18.48
N LEU A 196 12.10 -0.33 -17.88
CA LEU A 196 12.41 -1.57 -17.17
C LEU A 196 12.69 -2.76 -18.09
N THR A 197 12.10 -2.77 -19.29
CA THR A 197 12.24 -3.85 -20.29
C THR A 197 13.49 -3.67 -21.16
N GLU A 198 14.09 -2.47 -21.17
CA GLU A 198 15.34 -2.25 -21.89
C GLU A 198 16.43 -3.21 -21.39
N PRO A 199 17.09 -3.96 -22.30
CA PRO A 199 18.02 -5.00 -21.92
C PRO A 199 19.17 -4.40 -21.12
N ARG A 200 19.53 -5.07 -20.02
CA ARG A 200 20.74 -4.75 -19.25
C ARG A 200 21.92 -4.84 -20.23
N LEU A 201 22.67 -3.74 -20.41
CA LEU A 201 23.86 -3.71 -21.27
C LEU A 201 24.90 -4.79 -20.88
N ALA A 202 24.80 -5.36 -19.68
CA ALA A 202 25.65 -6.43 -19.15
C ALA A 202 25.13 -7.87 -19.41
N ASP A 203 23.97 -8.07 -20.05
CA ASP A 203 23.50 -9.40 -20.50
C ASP A 203 23.90 -9.70 -21.97
N ALA A 204 24.94 -9.00 -22.48
CA ALA A 204 25.68 -9.53 -23.62
C ALA A 204 26.44 -10.77 -23.15
N PRO A 205 26.25 -11.96 -23.77
CA PRO A 205 27.12 -13.09 -23.47
C PRO A 205 28.55 -12.63 -23.76
N ALA A 206 29.45 -12.86 -22.80
CA ALA A 206 30.88 -12.73 -23.01
C ALA A 206 31.25 -13.60 -24.22
N ALA A 207 31.24 -13.01 -25.41
CA ALA A 207 31.62 -13.66 -26.65
C ALA A 207 33.13 -13.92 -26.56
N ALA A 208 33.44 -15.13 -26.10
CA ALA A 208 34.61 -15.93 -26.39
C ALA A 208 35.78 -15.16 -27.03
N ALA A 209 36.64 -14.60 -26.18
CA ALA A 209 38.04 -14.44 -26.52
C ALA A 209 38.70 -15.82 -26.52
N ALA A 210 38.45 -16.61 -27.57
CA ALA A 210 39.37 -17.64 -28.03
C ALA A 210 40.39 -16.90 -28.92
N GLY A 211 41.64 -16.74 -28.51
CA GLY A 211 42.58 -17.84 -28.39
C GLY A 211 43.34 -17.98 -29.72
N GLY A 212 44.11 -16.95 -30.09
CA GLY A 212 45.07 -17.00 -31.19
C GLY A 212 46.48 -16.97 -30.61
N GLN A 213 47.11 -18.14 -30.57
CA GLN A 213 48.57 -18.28 -30.50
C GLN A 213 49.17 -18.10 -31.89
#